data_AF-A0A940U4G4-F1
#
_entry.id   AF-A0A940U4G4-F1
#
_cell.length_a   1.000
_cell.length_b   1.000
_cell.length_c   1.000
_cell.angle_alpha   90.00
_cell.angle_beta   90.00
_cell.angle_gamma   90.00
#
_symmetry.space_group_name_H-M   'P 1'
#
loop_
_entity.id
_entity.type
_entity.pdbx_description
1 polymer ?
#
loop_
_entity_poly.entity_id
_entity_poly.type
_entity_poly.pdbx_seq_one_letter_code
_entity_poly.pdbx_strand_id
1 'polypeptide(L)' 'MTFSVGENTKFMEGSINLAFSDLKKGEWATVEYQKEGPKLVASMVKIWPM' A
#
# COMPACT_ATOMS: atom_id res chain seq x y z
N MET A 1 -3.27 -9.36 -9.97
CA MET A 1 -4.20 -8.28 -9.59
C MET A 1 -3.37 -7.04 -9.36
N THR A 2 -3.81 -5.86 -9.82
CA THR A 2 -3.03 -4.62 -9.75
C THR A 2 -3.87 -3.54 -9.12
N PHE A 3 -3.24 -2.71 -8.29
CA PHE A 3 -3.87 -1.60 -7.57
C PHE A 3 -3.14 -0.31 -7.94
N SER A 4 -3.88 0.78 -8.05
CA SER A 4 -3.31 2.12 -8.16
C SER A 4 -3.06 2.67 -6.77
N VAL A 5 -1.92 3.36 -6.62
CA VAL A 5 -1.52 4.05 -5.40
C VAL A 5 -1.65 5.54 -5.67
N GLY A 6 -2.27 6.28 -4.76
CA GLY A 6 -2.57 7.71 -4.92
C GLY A 6 -2.15 8.52 -3.70
N GLU A 7 -2.41 9.82 -3.73
CA GLU A 7 -1.98 10.77 -2.68
C GLU A 7 -2.53 10.44 -1.28
N ASN A 8 -3.68 9.77 -1.22
CA ASN A 8 -4.33 9.37 0.04
C ASN A 8 -3.94 7.96 0.52
N THR A 9 -3.10 7.23 -0.22
CA THR A 9 -2.69 5.88 0.20
C THR A 9 -1.70 5.98 1.35
N LYS A 10 -2.01 5.34 2.47
CA LYS A 10 -1.11 5.26 3.62
C LYS A 10 -0.24 4.00 3.56
N PHE A 11 1.06 4.15 3.76
CA PHE A 11 1.99 3.03 3.90
C PHE A 11 2.35 2.86 5.37
N MET A 12 2.29 1.64 5.87
CA MET A 12 2.58 1.36 7.27
C MET A 12 3.45 0.12 7.41
N GLU A 13 4.42 0.16 8.31
CA GLU A 13 5.13 -1.02 8.81
C GLU A 13 4.91 -1.10 10.33
N GLY A 14 4.13 -2.10 10.77
CA GLY A 14 3.63 -2.16 12.14
C GLY A 14 2.79 -0.93 12.49
N SER A 15 3.32 -0.05 13.35
CA SER A 15 2.69 1.22 13.75
C SER A 15 3.35 2.46 13.15
N ILE A 16 4.36 2.29 12.30
CA ILE A 16 5.14 3.38 11.70
C ILE A 16 4.52 3.73 10.34
N ASN A 17 4.28 5.03 10.09
CA ASN A 17 3.95 5.51 8.75
C ASN A 17 5.21 5.61 7.91
N LEU A 18 5.18 5.03 6.71
CA LEU A 18 6.26 5.06 5.74
C LEU A 18 5.95 6.03 4.60
N ALA A 19 7.00 6.59 4.01
CA ALA A 19 6.90 7.20 2.70
C ALA A 19 6.97 6.12 1.61
N PHE A 20 6.43 6.42 0.43
CA PHE A 20 6.53 5.50 -0.72
C PHE A 20 7.98 5.19 -1.09
N SER A 21 8.90 6.13 -0.86
CA SER A 21 10.34 5.96 -1.10
C SER A 21 11.02 4.95 -0.18
N ASP A 22 10.40 4.61 0.94
CA ASP A 22 10.96 3.67 1.93
C ASP A 22 10.69 2.21 1.54
N LEU A 23 9.74 1.98 0.64
CA LEU A 23 9.33 0.64 0.19
C LEU A 23 10.44 -0.05 -0.59
N LYS A 24 10.72 -1.31 -0.25
CA LYS A 24 11.74 -2.11 -0.94
C LYS A 24 11.12 -3.24 -1.74
N LYS A 25 11.77 -3.53 -2.87
CA LYS A 25 11.39 -4.69 -3.68
C LYS A 25 11.62 -5.98 -2.88
N GLY A 26 10.62 -6.85 -2.88
CA GLY A 26 10.69 -8.17 -2.23
C GLY A 26 9.99 -8.24 -0.88
N GLU A 27 9.56 -7.10 -0.32
CA GLU A 27 8.75 -7.08 0.90
C GLU A 27 7.34 -7.61 0.64
N TRP A 28 6.77 -8.26 1.66
CA TRP A 28 5.39 -8.69 1.62
C TRP A 28 4.48 -7.55 2.07
N ALA A 29 3.32 -7.41 1.42
CA ALA A 29 2.37 -6.35 1.75
C ALA A 29 0.92 -6.84 1.75
N THR A 30 0.14 -6.37 2.73
CA THR A 30 -1.31 -6.47 2.74
C THR A 30 -1.90 -5.15 2.25
N VAL A 31 -2.74 -5.19 1.22
CA VAL A 31 -3.33 -3.99 0.61
C VAL A 31 -4.82 -3.93 0.93
N GLU A 32 -5.24 -2.86 1.62
CA GLU A 32 -6.64 -2.46 1.74
C GLU A 32 -6.95 -1.52 0.57
N TYR A 33 -7.95 -1.86 -0.24
CA TYR A 33 -8.31 -1.11 -1.44
C TYR A 33 -9.82 -0.96 -1.58
N GLN A 34 -10.22 0.08 -2.30
CA GLN A 34 -11.59 0.33 -2.72
C GLN A 34 -11.68 0.24 -4.25
N LYS A 35 -12.88 -0.07 -4.74
CA LYS A 35 -13.15 -0.13 -6.17
C LYS A 35 -13.80 1.18 -6.62
N GLU A 36 -13.13 1.89 -7.51
CA GLU A 36 -13.62 3.13 -8.12
C GLU A 36 -13.82 2.87 -9.62
N GLY A 37 -15.05 2.50 -9.99
CA GLY A 37 -15.38 2.08 -11.35
C GLY A 37 -14.60 0.82 -11.75
N PRO A 38 -13.78 0.86 -12.83
CA PRO A 38 -12.97 -0.29 -13.24
C PRO A 38 -11.63 -0.39 -12.48
N LYS A 39 -11.26 0.60 -11.65
CA LYS A 39 -9.96 0.67 -10.97
C LYS A 39 -10.06 0.18 -9.53
N LEU A 40 -8.96 -0.41 -9.06
CA LEU A 40 -8.75 -0.70 -7.64
C LEU A 40 -7.76 0.33 -7.11
N VAL A 41 -8.16 1.09 -6.09
CA VAL A 41 -7.36 2.17 -5.50
C VAL A 41 -7.02 1.77 -4.07
N ALA A 42 -5.73 1.72 -3.74
CA ALA A 42 -5.28 1.38 -2.40
C ALA A 42 -5.55 2.53 -1.43
N SER A 43 -6.22 2.26 -0.32
CA SER A 43 -6.38 3.19 0.79
C SER A 43 -5.27 3.02 1.83
N MET A 44 -4.82 1.77 2.05
CA MET A 44 -3.74 1.46 2.98
C MET A 44 -2.92 0.27 2.51
N VAL A 45 -1.61 0.33 2.69
CA VAL A 45 -0.65 -0.73 2.39
C VAL A 45 0.15 -1.01 3.66
N LYS A 46 -0.02 -2.21 4.23
CA LYS A 46 0.74 -2.68 5.40
C LYS A 46 1.87 -3.57 4.94
N ILE A 47 3.11 -3.16 5.21
CA ILE A 47 4.34 -3.86 4.88
C ILE A 47 4.71 -4.81 6.02
N TRP A 48 5.18 -6.01 5.65
CA TRP A 48 5.68 -7.02 6.55
C TRP A 48 7.17 -7.22 6.29
N PRO A 49 8.04 -6.98 7.29
CA PRO A 49 9.46 -7.29 7.16
C PRO A 49 9.65 -8.80 7.01
N MET A 50 10.62 -9.19 6.18
CA MET A 50 11.05 -10.58 6.03
C MET A 50 11.99 -11.02 7.15
#